data_AF-A0A6M3JIU2-F1
#
_entry.id   AF-A0A6M3JIU2-F1
#
_cell.length_a   1.000
_cell.length_b   1.000
_cell.length_c   1.000
_cell.angle_alpha   90.00
_cell.angle_beta   90.00
_cell.angle_gamma   90.00
#
_symmetry.space_group_name_H-M   'P 1'
#
loop_
_entity.id
_entity.type
_entity.pdbx_description
1 polymer ?
#
loop_
_entity_poly.entity_id
_entity_poly.type
_entity_poly.pdbx_seq_one_letter_code
_entity_poly.pdbx_strand_id
1 'polypeptide(L)' 'MPTKGTKILSARVREEDIEIIKQRAKRRKLTVNAWLNWSIKNGLRNHRRKE' A
#
# COMPACT_ATOMS: atom_id res chain seq x y z
N MET A 1 -4.36 8.79 -11.93
CA MET A 1 -5.80 8.96 -11.68
C MET A 1 -6.47 7.59 -11.65
N PRO A 2 -7.47 7.35 -10.78
CA PRO A 2 -8.25 6.12 -10.83
C PRO A 2 -8.95 5.99 -12.19
N THR A 3 -8.84 4.83 -12.83
CA THR A 3 -9.48 4.52 -14.11
C THR A 3 -10.90 3.99 -13.89
N LYS A 4 -11.74 4.06 -14.93
CA LYS A 4 -13.14 3.57 -14.90
C LYS A 4 -13.19 2.13 -14.37
N GLY A 5 -13.89 1.90 -13.26
CA GLY A 5 -13.99 0.61 -12.56
C GLY A 5 -13.06 0.43 -11.35
N THR A 6 -12.22 1.42 -11.02
CA THR A 6 -11.38 1.35 -9.81
C THR A 6 -12.23 1.51 -8.55
N LYS A 7 -12.29 0.49 -7.68
CA LYS A 7 -12.91 0.60 -6.34
C LYS A 7 -11.99 1.44 -5.44
N ILE A 8 -12.46 2.63 -5.05
CA ILE A 8 -11.74 3.50 -4.11
C ILE A 8 -11.95 2.94 -2.71
N LEU A 9 -10.84 2.65 -2.01
CA LEU A 9 -10.85 2.23 -0.62
C LEU A 9 -10.18 3.33 0.22
N SER A 10 -10.86 3.74 1.29
CA SER A 10 -10.27 4.60 2.30
C SER A 10 -9.77 3.73 3.47
N ALA A 11 -8.58 4.04 3.96
CA ALA A 11 -8.00 3.40 5.13
C ALA A 11 -7.68 4.47 6.17
N ARG A 12 -8.06 4.23 7.43
CA ARG A 12 -7.64 5.08 8.55
C ARG A 12 -6.31 4.56 9.06
N VAL A 13 -5.31 5.43 9.04
CA VAL A 13 -3.94 5.12 9.45
C VAL A 13 -3.51 6.22 10.41
N ARG A 14 -2.73 5.87 11.45
CA ARG A 14 -2.17 6.86 12.36
C ARG A 14 -1.17 7.74 11.61
N GLU A 15 -1.02 8.98 12.05
CA GLU A 15 -0.14 9.94 11.38
C GLU A 15 1.32 9.50 11.39
N GLU A 16 1.78 8.93 12.50
CA GLU A 16 3.12 8.35 12.67
C GLU A 16 3.41 7.26 11.63
N ASP A 17 2.44 6.38 11.39
CA ASP A 17 2.57 5.29 10.41
C ASP A 17 2.59 5.82 8.97
N ILE A 18 1.87 6.91 8.69
CA ILE A 18 1.86 7.56 7.38
C ILE A 18 3.24 8.10 7.01
N GLU A 19 3.95 8.71 7.96
CA GLU A 19 5.31 9.21 7.71
C GLU A 19 6.29 8.07 7.39
N ILE A 20 6.19 6.96 8.12
CA ILE A 20 6.97 5.75 7.84
C ILE A 20 6.65 5.20 6.44
N ILE A 21 5.37 5.16 6.07
CA ILE A 21 4.93 4.70 4.75
C ILE A 21 5.48 5.60 3.64
N LYS A 22 5.43 6.93 3.81
CA LYS A 22 5.99 7.90 2.84
C LYS A 22 7.49 7.67 2.63
N GLN A 23 8.25 7.49 3.71
CA GLN A 23 9.69 7.21 3.62
C GLN A 23 9.97 5.91 2.85
N ARG A 24 9.22 4.84 3.15
CA ARG A 24 9.36 3.54 2.46
C ARG A 24 8.98 3.61 0.99
N ALA A 25 7.94 4.36 0.66
CA ALA A 25 7.51 4.62 -0.72
C ALA A 25 8.59 5.39 -1.50
N LYS A 26 9.16 6.44 -0.90
CA LYS A 26 10.23 7.26 -1.49
C LYS A 26 11.48 6.43 -1.82
N ARG A 27 11.92 5.55 -0.91
CA ARG A 27 13.07 4.65 -1.16
C ARG A 27 12.89 3.77 -2.39
N ARG A 28 11.64 3.47 -2.75
CA ARG A 28 11.28 2.62 -3.90
C ARG A 28 10.85 3.41 -5.13
N LYS A 29 10.91 4.75 -5.08
CA LYS A 29 10.41 5.66 -6.14
C LYS A 29 8.94 5.38 -6.48
N LEU A 30 8.13 5.02 -5.49
CA LEU A 30 6.70 4.75 -5.64
C LEU A 30 5.87 5.85 -4.98
N THR A 31 4.65 6.05 -5.48
CA THR A 31 3.63 6.81 -4.74
C THR A 31 3.17 6.01 -3.53
N VAL A 32 2.65 6.70 -2.50
CA VAL A 32 2.09 6.05 -1.31
C VAL A 32 1.02 5.03 -1.70
N ASN A 33 0.14 5.37 -2.64
CA ASN A 33 -0.90 4.47 -3.14
C ASN A 33 -0.31 3.22 -3.83
N ALA A 34 0.68 3.40 -4.71
CA ALA A 34 1.33 2.26 -5.37
C ALA A 34 2.06 1.36 -4.37
N TRP A 35 2.73 1.97 -3.38
CA TRP A 35 3.41 1.25 -2.32
C TRP A 35 2.43 0.46 -1.45
N LEU A 36 1.29 1.05 -1.05
CA LEU A 36 0.25 0.36 -0.27
C LEU A 36 -0.31 -0.85 -1.01
N ASN A 37 -0.68 -0.68 -2.29
CA ASN A 37 -1.18 -1.78 -3.11
C ASN A 37 -0.14 -2.90 -3.26
N TRP A 38 1.14 -2.54 -3.44
CA TRP A 38 2.25 -3.51 -3.50
C TRP A 38 2.40 -4.24 -2.15
N SER A 39 2.39 -3.53 -1.03
CA SER A 39 2.55 -4.09 0.31
C SER A 39 1.42 -5.05 0.66
N ILE A 40 0.17 -4.68 0.38
CA ILE A 40 -1.01 -5.55 0.57
C ILE A 40 -0.86 -6.83 -0.28
N LYS A 41 -0.53 -6.68 -1.57
CA LYS A 41 -0.37 -7.82 -2.48
C LYS A 41 0.72 -8.79 -2.01
N ASN A 42 1.85 -8.30 -1.49
CA ASN A 42 2.89 -9.18 -0.95
C ASN A 42 2.54 -9.79 0.40
N GLY A 43 1.89 -9.03 1.29
CA GLY A 43 1.37 -9.57 2.54
C GLY A 43 0.43 -10.75 2.31
N LEU A 44 -0.52 -10.60 1.39
CA LEU A 44 -1.46 -11.66 1.00
C LEU A 44 -0.76 -12.87 0.37
N ARG A 45 0.26 -12.65 -0.48
CA ARG A 45 1.07 -13.74 -1.05
C ARG A 45 1.84 -14.53 0.01
N ASN A 46 2.33 -13.84 1.04
CA ASN A 46 3.06 -14.48 2.13
C ASN A 46 2.14 -15.24 3.09
N HIS A 47 0.91 -14.75 3.33
CA HIS A 47 -0.10 -15.47 4.10
C HIS A 47 -0.48 -16.80 3.43
N ARG A 48 -0.80 -16.74 2.13
CA ARG A 48 -1.18 -17.91 1.32
C ARG A 48 -0.06 -18.95 1.14
N ARG A 49 1.20 -18.60 1.45
CA ARG A 49 2.33 -19.54 1.44
C ARG A 49 2.54 -20.26 2.78
N LYS A 50 1.93 -19.76 3.86
CA LYS A 50 2.02 -20.34 5.20
C LYS A 50 0.83 -21.23 5.56
N GLU A 51 -0.26 -21.13 4.80
CA GLU A 51 -1.38 -22.08 4.77
C GLU A 51 -1.09 -23.19 3.75
#